data_AF-A0A1J3HWT5-F1
#
_entry.id   AF-A0A1J3HWT5-F1
#
_cell.length_a   1.000
_cell.length_b   1.000
_cell.length_c   1.000
_cell.angle_alpha   90.00
_cell.angle_beta   90.00
_cell.angle_gamma   90.00
#
_symmetry.space_group_name_H-M   'P 1'
#
loop_
_entity.id
_entity.type
_entity.pdbx_description
1 polymer ?
#
loop_
_entity_poly.entity_id
_entity_poly.type
_entity_poly.pdbx_seq_one_letter_code
_entity_poly.pdbx_strand_id
1 'polypeptide(L)'
;CLCGFCSKSLISSYRYGKIVLLTLKEVEKLKSKVFEVVCEQAQTSEVEERQLQPTIFGQERMLKKAWNHLMGDEVGIMGMYGMGGVGKTTLLAQLNNRFSDKSCGFDFVIWVVVSKELHVEK
;
A
#
# COMPACT_ATOMS: atom_id res chain seq x y z
N CYS A 1 2.96 32.76 20.38
CA CYS A 1 3.48 31.87 19.33
C CYS A 1 2.32 30.98 18.87
N LEU A 2 1.86 31.09 17.61
CA LEU A 2 0.91 30.11 17.06
C LEU A 2 1.64 28.76 16.91
N CYS A 3 1.06 27.70 17.50
CA CYS A 3 1.38 26.29 17.23
C CYS A 3 2.73 25.72 17.73
N GLY A 4 3.33 26.24 18.80
CA GLY A 4 4.24 25.45 19.66
C GLY A 4 5.64 25.09 19.12
N PHE A 5 5.97 25.33 17.84
CA PHE A 5 7.31 25.12 17.29
C PHE A 5 8.10 26.43 17.19
N CYS A 6 8.49 26.99 18.34
CA CYS A 6 9.36 28.17 18.39
C CYS A 6 10.80 27.74 18.72
N SER A 7 11.66 27.63 17.69
CA SER A 7 13.12 27.56 17.89
C SER A 7 13.56 28.83 18.64
N LYS A 8 14.29 28.68 19.75
CA LYS A 8 14.75 29.80 20.60
C LYS A 8 15.78 30.71 19.92
N SER A 9 16.25 30.36 18.72
CA SER A 9 17.23 31.15 17.95
C SER A 9 16.61 31.61 16.63
N LEU A 10 16.38 32.92 16.51
CA LEU A 10 15.90 33.55 15.27
C LEU A 10 16.86 33.30 14.09
N ILE A 11 18.17 33.22 14.36
CA ILE A 11 19.21 33.01 13.35
C ILE A 11 19.11 31.60 12.75
N SER A 12 18.88 30.58 13.57
CA SER A 12 18.74 29.21 13.07
C SER A 12 17.47 29.04 12.26
N SER A 13 16.35 29.61 12.72
CA SER A 13 15.08 29.61 12.00
C SER A 13 15.18 30.30 10.64
N TYR A 14 15.87 31.45 10.57
CA TYR A 14 16.13 32.15 9.32
C TYR A 14 17.01 31.34 8.36
N ARG A 15 18.09 30.71 8.87
CA ARG A 15 18.94 29.83 8.06
C ARG A 15 18.17 28.64 7.51
N TYR A 16 17.35 28.01 8.34
CA TYR A 16 16.48 26.89 7.92
C TYR A 16 15.48 27.34 6.85
N GLY A 17 14.76 28.45 7.07
CA GLY A 17 13.83 28.99 6.09
C GLY A 17 14.50 29.31 4.75
N LYS A 18 15.74 29.82 4.77
CA LYS A 18 16.53 30.06 3.55
C LYS A 18 16.86 28.77 2.81
N ILE A 19 17.21 27.68 3.52
CA ILE A 19 17.46 26.37 2.92
C ILE A 19 16.18 25.85 2.27
N VAL A 20 15.06 25.83 3.02
CA VAL A 20 13.76 25.39 2.52
C VAL A 20 13.35 26.15 1.25
N LEU A 21 13.53 27.48 1.23
CA LEU A 21 13.23 28.30 0.06
C LEU A 21 14.09 27.93 -1.17
N LEU A 22 15.39 27.67 -0.97
CA LEU A 22 16.29 27.26 -2.05
C LEU A 22 15.93 25.87 -2.58
N THR A 23 15.68 24.91 -1.69
CA THR A 23 15.24 23.55 -2.06
C THR A 23 13.90 23.58 -2.79
N LEU A 24 12.95 24.43 -2.39
CA LEU A 24 11.67 24.59 -3.09
C LEU A 24 11.87 25.07 -4.52
N LYS A 25 12.73 26.08 -4.75
CA LYS A 25 13.05 26.56 -6.11
C LYS A 25 13.70 25.47 -6.97
N GLU A 26 14.54 24.62 -6.37
CA GLU A 26 15.15 23.50 -7.06
C GLU A 26 14.10 22.44 -7.44
N VAL A 27 13.19 22.11 -6.53
CA VAL A 27 12.06 21.20 -6.81
C VAL A 27 11.15 21.75 -7.90
N GLU A 28 10.84 23.05 -7.90
CA GLU A 28 10.05 23.68 -8.99
C GLU A 28 10.76 23.61 -10.33
N LYS A 29 12.09 23.84 -10.36
CA LYS A 29 12.91 23.70 -11.55
C LYS A 29 12.99 22.26 -12.05
N LEU A 30 12.99 21.29 -11.14
CA LEU A 30 12.95 19.87 -11.50
C LEU A 30 11.56 19.47 -12.01
N LYS A 31 10.49 20.00 -11.40
CA LYS A 31 9.11 19.78 -11.83
C LYS A 31 8.82 20.33 -13.23
N SER A 32 9.48 21.42 -13.63
CA SER A 32 9.33 22.00 -14.98
C SER A 32 10.13 21.28 -16.06
N LYS A 33 11.00 20.33 -15.68
CA LYS A 33 11.66 19.46 -16.64
C LYS A 33 10.75 18.29 -16.98
N VAL A 34 10.60 18.02 -18.28
CA VAL A 34 10.07 16.75 -18.76
C VAL A 34 11.20 15.74 -18.65
N PHE A 35 11.07 14.78 -17.74
CA PHE A 35 12.01 13.67 -17.69
C PHE A 35 11.69 12.70 -18.83
N GLU A 36 12.71 12.37 -19.63
CA GLU A 36 12.64 11.32 -20.65
C GLU A 36 12.49 9.98 -19.92
N VAL A 37 11.25 9.47 -19.86
CA VAL A 37 10.82 8.17 -19.32
C VAL A 37 11.71 7.65 -18.17
N VAL A 38 11.40 8.07 -16.94
CA VAL A 38 12.15 7.65 -15.73
C VAL A 38 11.83 6.21 -15.33
N CYS A 39 10.68 5.70 -15.75
CA CYS A 39 10.24 4.32 -15.54
C CYS A 39 9.53 3.83 -16.79
N GLU A 40 9.80 2.60 -17.20
CA GLU A 40 8.92 1.89 -18.13
C GLU A 40 7.50 1.89 -17.53
N GLN A 41 6.50 2.06 -18.39
CA GLN A 41 5.11 1.90 -17.97
C GLN A 41 4.97 0.48 -17.45
N ALA A 42 4.92 0.34 -16.13
CA ALA A 42 4.77 -0.96 -15.48
C ALA A 42 3.61 -1.65 -16.18
N GLN A 43 3.88 -2.84 -16.74
CA GLN A 43 2.82 -3.71 -17.23
C GLN A 43 1.74 -3.69 -16.15
N THR A 44 0.51 -3.36 -16.56
CA THR A 44 -0.67 -3.30 -15.70
C THR A 44 -0.57 -4.46 -14.74
N SER A 45 -0.46 -4.17 -13.44
CA SER A 45 -0.16 -5.19 -12.46
C SER A 45 -1.31 -6.17 -12.41
N GLU A 46 -1.15 -7.23 -13.19
CA GLU A 46 -1.94 -8.43 -13.11
C GLU A 46 -1.76 -8.94 -11.70
N VAL A 47 -2.88 -9.00 -10.98
CA VAL A 47 -2.94 -9.63 -9.68
C VAL A 47 -2.40 -11.05 -9.84
N GLU A 48 -1.31 -11.35 -9.14
CA GLU A 48 -0.75 -12.69 -9.14
C GLU A 48 -1.75 -13.62 -8.44
N GLU A 49 -2.47 -14.42 -9.23
CA GLU A 49 -3.41 -15.39 -8.71
C GLU A 49 -2.69 -16.42 -7.85
N ARG A 50 -3.23 -16.65 -6.65
CA ARG A 50 -2.72 -17.69 -5.76
C ARG A 50 -3.36 -19.00 -6.14
N GLN A 51 -2.54 -20.05 -6.25
CA GLN A 51 -3.03 -21.41 -6.37
C GLN A 51 -3.84 -21.76 -5.11
N LEU A 52 -5.12 -22.00 -5.29
CA LEU A 52 -6.03 -22.45 -4.25
C LEU A 52 -6.29 -23.95 -4.41
N GLN A 53 -6.63 -24.62 -3.32
CA GLN A 53 -7.13 -25.98 -3.42
C GLN A 53 -8.42 -26.00 -4.23
N PRO A 54 -8.67 -27.03 -5.06
CA PRO A 54 -9.83 -27.07 -5.97
C PRO A 54 -11.18 -26.96 -5.26
N THR A 55 -11.23 -27.31 -3.97
CA THR A 55 -12.47 -27.37 -3.22
C THR A 55 -12.31 -26.73 -1.84
N ILE A 56 -12.80 -25.51 -1.71
CA ILE A 56 -12.94 -24.79 -0.44
C ILE A 56 -14.43 -24.63 -0.18
N PHE A 57 -14.90 -25.08 0.97
CA PHE A 57 -16.32 -24.98 1.36
C PHE A 57 -16.49 -24.18 2.65
N GLY A 58 -17.64 -23.54 2.80
CA GLY A 58 -18.08 -22.93 4.06
C GLY A 58 -17.45 -21.58 4.37
N GLN A 59 -16.70 -20.99 3.43
CA GLN A 59 -16.10 -19.66 3.56
C GLN A 59 -16.80 -18.60 2.69
N GLU A 60 -17.79 -18.97 1.88
CA GLU A 60 -18.42 -18.11 0.87
C GLU A 60 -19.06 -16.88 1.50
N ARG A 61 -19.76 -17.07 2.63
CA ARG A 61 -20.38 -15.97 3.39
C ARG A 61 -19.33 -15.00 3.95
N MET A 62 -18.22 -15.54 4.45
CA MET A 62 -17.15 -14.73 5.04
C MET A 62 -16.38 -13.97 3.95
N LEU A 63 -16.08 -14.63 2.82
CA LEU A 63 -15.47 -14.01 1.64
C LEU A 63 -16.32 -12.86 1.11
N LYS A 64 -17.62 -13.08 0.93
CA LYS A 64 -18.54 -12.02 0.47
C LYS A 64 -18.59 -10.84 1.46
N LYS A 65 -18.61 -11.13 2.76
CA LYS A 65 -18.60 -10.08 3.78
C LYS A 65 -17.30 -9.28 3.74
N ALA A 66 -16.15 -9.96 3.68
CA ALA A 66 -14.84 -9.32 3.60
C ALA A 66 -14.71 -8.46 2.34
N TRP A 67 -15.08 -8.99 1.17
CA TRP A 67 -15.08 -8.24 -0.08
C TRP A 67 -15.92 -6.97 0.01
N ASN A 68 -17.18 -7.07 0.46
CA ASN A 68 -18.06 -5.91 0.55
C ASN A 68 -17.57 -4.84 1.52
N HIS A 69 -16.91 -5.22 2.61
CA HIS A 69 -16.35 -4.23 3.55
C HIS A 69 -15.12 -3.57 2.95
N LEU A 70 -14.24 -4.32 2.30
CA LEU A 70 -13.01 -3.80 1.72
C LEU A 70 -13.25 -2.89 0.51
N MET A 71 -14.30 -3.18 -0.27
CA MET A 71 -14.72 -2.37 -1.42
C MET A 71 -15.55 -1.14 -1.03
N GLY A 72 -15.87 -0.95 0.24
CA GLY A 72 -16.57 0.24 0.73
C GLY A 72 -15.61 1.38 1.04
N ASP A 73 -16.05 2.62 0.85
CA ASP A 73 -15.22 3.83 0.98
C ASP A 73 -14.72 4.10 2.42
N GLU A 74 -15.29 3.44 3.43
CA GLU A 74 -15.01 3.69 4.84
C GLU A 74 -13.87 2.83 5.42
N VAL A 75 -13.44 1.77 4.72
CA VAL A 75 -12.51 0.77 5.27
C VAL A 75 -11.12 0.88 4.62
N GLY A 76 -10.13 1.37 5.37
CA GLY A 76 -8.74 1.40 4.93
C GLY A 76 -7.91 0.15 5.29
N ILE A 77 -8.31 -0.60 6.33
CA ILE A 77 -7.55 -1.76 6.84
C ILE A 77 -8.52 -2.84 7.31
N MET A 78 -8.26 -4.10 6.93
CA MET A 78 -8.98 -5.28 7.40
C MET A 78 -8.03 -6.30 8.03
N GLY A 79 -8.31 -6.70 9.27
CA GLY A 79 -7.57 -7.74 9.98
C GLY A 79 -8.38 -9.02 10.17
N MET A 80 -7.71 -10.17 10.08
CA MET A 80 -8.32 -11.49 10.29
C MET A 80 -7.57 -12.24 11.40
N TYR A 81 -8.29 -12.67 12.43
CA TYR A 81 -7.72 -13.32 13.60
C TYR A 81 -8.49 -14.61 13.95
N GLY A 82 -7.86 -15.49 14.72
CA GLY A 82 -8.44 -16.78 15.12
C GLY A 82 -7.39 -17.87 15.30
N MET A 83 -7.83 -19.06 15.74
CA MET A 83 -6.97 -20.22 15.99
C MET A 83 -6.16 -20.64 14.74
N GLY A 84 -5.05 -21.35 14.94
CA GLY A 84 -4.28 -21.94 13.84
C GLY A 84 -5.14 -22.93 13.03
N GLY A 85 -4.89 -23.05 11.73
CA GLY A 85 -5.57 -24.04 10.87
C GLY A 85 -6.99 -23.68 10.41
N VAL A 86 -7.63 -22.64 10.93
CA VAL A 86 -9.02 -22.26 10.56
C VAL A 86 -9.19 -21.65 9.16
N GLY A 87 -8.12 -21.60 8.36
CA GLY A 87 -8.19 -21.13 6.97
C GLY A 87 -8.16 -19.61 6.76
N LYS A 88 -7.60 -18.84 7.70
CA LYS A 88 -7.46 -17.37 7.56
C LYS A 88 -6.67 -16.98 6.30
N THR A 89 -5.51 -17.59 6.10
CA THR A 89 -4.66 -17.37 4.91
C THR A 89 -5.36 -17.84 3.64
N THR A 90 -6.13 -18.93 3.70
CA THR A 90 -6.95 -19.44 2.59
C THR A 90 -8.02 -18.45 2.16
N LEU A 91 -8.66 -17.78 3.12
CA LEU A 91 -9.67 -16.77 2.85
C LEU A 91 -9.04 -15.47 2.32
N LEU A 92 -7.87 -15.07 2.83
CA LEU A 92 -7.09 -13.96 2.24
C LEU A 92 -6.68 -14.25 0.79
N ALA A 93 -6.26 -15.49 0.49
CA ALA A 93 -5.88 -15.87 -0.87
C ALA A 93 -7.07 -15.87 -1.84
N GLN A 94 -8.26 -16.30 -1.39
CA GLN A 94 -9.50 -16.14 -2.17
C GLN A 94 -9.85 -14.67 -2.42
N LEU A 95 -9.63 -13.80 -1.43
CA LEU A 95 -9.86 -12.37 -1.57
C LEU A 95 -8.88 -11.75 -2.58
N ASN A 96 -7.61 -12.12 -2.52
CA ASN A 96 -6.58 -11.71 -3.48
C ASN A 96 -7.02 -12.03 -4.92
N ASN A 97 -7.43 -13.27 -5.18
CA ASN A 97 -7.80 -13.69 -6.54
C ASN A 97 -9.06 -12.98 -7.08
N ARG A 98 -9.92 -12.42 -6.22
CA ARG A 98 -11.04 -11.59 -6.69
C ARG A 98 -10.59 -10.24 -7.25
N PHE A 99 -9.39 -9.79 -6.91
CA PHE A 99 -8.82 -8.58 -7.52
C PHE A 99 -8.24 -8.84 -8.92
N SER A 100 -8.12 -10.10 -9.35
CA SER A 100 -7.76 -10.42 -10.74
C SER A 100 -8.87 -10.05 -11.73
N ASP A 101 -10.10 -9.84 -11.25
CA ASP A 101 -11.20 -9.34 -12.07
C ASP A 101 -10.96 -7.86 -12.44
N LYS A 102 -11.11 -7.53 -13.73
CA LYS A 102 -10.72 -6.24 -14.37
C LYS A 102 -11.38 -4.95 -13.84
N SER A 103 -12.19 -5.00 -12.78
CA SER A 103 -13.02 -3.87 -12.33
C SER A 103 -13.05 -3.67 -10.82
N CYS A 104 -11.94 -3.92 -10.12
CA CYS A 104 -11.88 -3.83 -8.66
C CYS A 104 -11.37 -2.48 -8.12
N GLY A 105 -11.05 -1.49 -8.97
CA GLY A 105 -10.71 -0.13 -8.51
C GLY A 105 -9.32 0.00 -7.86
N PHE A 106 -8.46 -1.01 -7.98
CA PHE A 106 -7.06 -0.99 -7.55
C PHE A 106 -6.15 -1.17 -8.76
N ASP A 107 -5.14 -0.31 -8.87
CA ASP A 107 -4.13 -0.42 -9.94
C ASP A 107 -3.10 -1.53 -9.66
N PHE A 108 -2.88 -1.84 -8.38
CA PHE A 108 -1.86 -2.78 -7.90
C PHE A 108 -2.37 -3.58 -6.70
N VAL A 109 -2.10 -4.89 -6.67
CA VAL A 109 -2.33 -5.76 -5.51
C VAL A 109 -1.04 -6.48 -5.17
N ILE A 110 -0.59 -6.33 -3.92
CA ILE A 110 0.70 -6.87 -3.46
C ILE A 110 0.45 -7.84 -2.31
N TRP A 111 0.96 -9.06 -2.45
CA TRP A 111 0.96 -10.05 -1.39
C TRP A 111 2.33 -10.15 -0.73
N VAL A 112 2.40 -9.92 0.58
CA VAL A 112 3.64 -10.05 1.37
C VAL A 112 3.43 -11.07 2.48
N VAL A 113 4.39 -11.98 2.65
CA VAL A 113 4.46 -12.87 3.81
C VAL A 113 5.50 -12.33 4.77
N VAL A 114 5.12 -12.14 6.04
CA VAL A 114 6.04 -11.71 7.09
C VAL A 114 6.15 -12.82 8.13
N SER A 115 7.33 -13.43 8.21
CA SER A 115 7.71 -14.40 9.25
C SER A 115 8.76 -13.80 10.18
N LYS A 116 8.99 -14.43 11.33
CA LYS A 116 10.08 -14.03 12.23
C LYS A 116 11.46 -14.38 11.66
N GLU A 117 11.56 -15.45 10.88
CA GLU A 117 12.78 -15.76 10.14
C GLU A 117 12.93 -14.81 8.94
N LEU A 118 14.00 -13.99 8.95
CA LEU A 118 14.44 -13.20 7.81
C LEU A 118 15.35 -14.04 6.93
N HIS A 119 14.85 -14.52 5.80
CA HIS A 119 15.67 -15.06 4.73
C HIS A 119 16.02 -13.93 3.76
N VAL A 120 17.11 -13.22 4.05
CA VAL A 120 17.70 -12.28 3.09
C VAL A 120 18.57 -13.11 2.15
N GLU A 121 18.11 -13.30 0.92
CA GLU A 121 18.99 -13.81 -0.14
C GLU A 121 20.09 -12.78 -0.41
N LYS A 122 21.31 -13.29 -0.57
CA LYS A 122 22.54 -12.50 -0.71
C LYS A 122 22.78 -12.06 -2.15
#